data_AF-A0A183V5Z0-F1
#
_entry.id   AF-A0A183V5Z0-F1
#
_cell.length_a   1.000
_cell.length_b   1.000
_cell.length_c   1.000
_cell.angle_alpha   90.00
_cell.angle_beta   90.00
_cell.angle_gamma   90.00
#
_symmetry.space_group_name_H-M   'P 1'
#
loop_
_entity.id
_entity.type
_entity.pdbx_description
1 polymer ?
#
loop_
_entity_poly.entity_id
_entity_poly.type
_entity_poly.pdbx_seq_one_letter_code
_entity_poly.pdbx_strand_id
1 'polypeptide(L)'
;LQLVVGIAAGSMQMELLDRNGKYVTSLTDDLATLESLGVCDGMRIHVKDVSGEIASLLDHSVEKYKISDEEYEQRSESVRVWKKLHGFDKQPDQATMHDVENSKMIAEGIKVLYFTCMDKYGGFVRPQDVKVGDFPPFICDREMEEI
;
A
#
# COMPACT_ATOMS: atom_id res chain seq x y z
N LEU A 1 -23.15 2.26 1.11
CA LEU A 1 -21.98 2.09 0.22
C LEU A 1 -21.52 3.40 -0.41
N GLN A 2 -22.44 4.27 -0.86
CA GLN A 2 -22.10 5.59 -1.42
C GLN A 2 -21.12 6.42 -0.56
N LEU A 3 -21.35 6.51 0.75
CA LEU A 3 -20.45 7.25 1.66
C LEU A 3 -19.03 6.67 1.76
N VAL A 4 -18.87 5.38 1.48
CA VAL A 4 -17.58 4.68 1.59
C VAL A 4 -16.83 4.74 0.27
N VAL A 5 -17.53 4.47 -0.84
CA VAL A 5 -16.92 4.39 -2.19
C VAL A 5 -16.84 5.76 -2.86
N GLY A 6 -17.67 6.72 -2.45
CA GLY A 6 -17.67 8.09 -2.99
C GLY A 6 -18.37 8.25 -4.36
N ILE A 7 -19.02 7.21 -4.89
CA ILE A 7 -19.78 7.26 -6.15
C ILE A 7 -21.29 7.27 -5.91
N ALA A 8 -22.02 7.92 -6.82
CA ALA A 8 -23.48 7.96 -6.75
C ALA A 8 -24.07 6.54 -6.87
N ALA A 9 -25.14 6.25 -6.12
CA ALA A 9 -25.78 4.93 -6.12
C ALA A 9 -26.21 4.47 -7.52
N GLY A 10 -26.67 5.38 -8.39
CA GLY A 10 -27.02 5.05 -9.78
C GLY A 10 -25.85 4.66 -10.68
N SER A 11 -24.62 4.94 -10.24
CA SER A 11 -23.38 4.56 -10.93
C SER A 11 -22.68 3.37 -10.27
N MET A 12 -23.35 2.70 -9.32
CA MET A 12 -22.87 1.49 -8.67
C MET A 12 -23.53 0.26 -9.29
N GLN A 13 -22.74 -0.64 -9.86
CA GLN A 13 -23.19 -1.99 -10.18
C GLN A 13 -22.72 -2.95 -9.08
N MET A 14 -23.67 -3.57 -8.38
CA MET A 14 -23.40 -4.43 -7.23
C MET A 14 -23.58 -5.90 -7.58
N GLU A 15 -22.55 -6.71 -7.31
CA GLU A 15 -22.53 -8.15 -7.56
C GLU A 15 -22.22 -8.91 -6.27
N LEU A 16 -22.91 -10.02 -6.04
CA LEU A 16 -22.60 -10.95 -4.98
C LEU A 16 -21.63 -12.01 -5.52
N LEU A 17 -20.51 -12.19 -4.83
CA LEU A 17 -19.51 -13.21 -5.10
C LEU A 17 -19.47 -14.23 -3.96
N ASP A 18 -19.26 -15.51 -4.30
CA ASP A 18 -19.00 -16.58 -3.34
C ASP A 18 -17.62 -16.39 -2.65
N ARG A 19 -17.35 -17.19 -1.61
CA ARG A 19 -16.07 -17.33 -0.90
C ARG A 19 -14.88 -17.49 -1.84
N ASN A 20 -15.09 -18.13 -2.99
CA ASN A 20 -14.07 -18.36 -4.01
C ASN A 20 -13.94 -17.21 -5.04
N GLY A 21 -14.68 -16.11 -4.87
CA GLY A 21 -14.71 -14.99 -5.82
C GLY A 21 -15.53 -15.25 -7.08
N LYS A 22 -16.32 -16.33 -7.12
CA LYS A 22 -17.20 -16.65 -8.26
C LYS A 22 -18.49 -15.85 -8.17
N TYR A 23 -18.93 -15.28 -9.29
CA TYR A 23 -20.22 -14.59 -9.39
C TYR A 23 -21.41 -15.48 -9.00
N VAL A 24 -22.29 -14.93 -8.16
CA VAL A 24 -23.53 -15.56 -7.70
C VAL A 24 -24.75 -14.86 -8.32
N THR A 25 -24.92 -13.56 -8.04
CA THR A 25 -26.08 -12.79 -8.53
C THR A 25 -25.81 -11.27 -8.52
N SER A 26 -26.67 -10.51 -9.19
CA SER A 26 -26.67 -9.06 -9.20
C SER A 26 -27.62 -8.52 -8.13
N LEU A 27 -27.19 -7.50 -7.38
CA LEU A 27 -27.97 -6.89 -6.30
C LEU A 27 -28.68 -5.65 -6.81
N THR A 28 -29.73 -5.84 -7.61
CA THR A 28 -30.52 -4.76 -8.23
C THR A 28 -31.91 -4.58 -7.64
N ASP A 29 -32.37 -5.53 -6.82
CA ASP A 29 -33.68 -5.48 -6.18
C ASP A 29 -33.55 -4.96 -4.75
N ASP A 30 -33.99 -3.72 -4.53
CA ASP A 30 -33.93 -3.04 -3.23
C ASP A 30 -34.87 -3.65 -2.18
N LEU A 31 -35.81 -4.49 -2.58
CA LEU A 31 -36.76 -5.17 -1.68
C LEU A 31 -36.32 -6.60 -1.34
N ALA A 32 -35.33 -7.15 -2.04
CA ALA A 32 -34.83 -8.49 -1.78
C ALA A 32 -34.13 -8.56 -0.42
N THR A 33 -34.48 -9.56 0.39
CA THR A 33 -33.80 -9.81 1.66
C THR A 33 -32.50 -10.59 1.44
N LEU A 34 -31.50 -10.39 2.30
CA LEU A 34 -30.25 -11.17 2.25
C LEU A 34 -30.48 -12.69 2.36
N GLU A 35 -31.55 -13.09 3.07
CA GLU A 35 -32.00 -14.47 3.16
C GLU A 35 -32.50 -15.01 1.81
N SER A 36 -33.33 -14.24 1.09
CA SER A 36 -33.82 -14.62 -0.25
C SER A 36 -32.69 -14.73 -1.28
N LEU A 37 -31.60 -14.01 -1.06
CA LEU A 37 -30.38 -14.05 -1.87
C LEU A 37 -29.43 -15.20 -1.48
N GLY A 38 -29.74 -15.94 -0.41
CA GLY A 38 -28.92 -17.05 0.08
C GLY A 38 -27.53 -16.61 0.54
N VAL A 39 -27.40 -15.38 1.06
CA VAL A 39 -26.12 -14.84 1.50
C VAL A 39 -25.63 -15.62 2.72
N CYS A 40 -24.44 -16.20 2.61
CA CYS A 40 -23.76 -16.89 3.69
C CYS A 40 -22.49 -16.13 4.11
N ASP A 41 -22.01 -16.41 5.32
CA ASP A 41 -20.72 -15.91 5.79
C ASP A 41 -19.61 -16.21 4.76
N GLY A 42 -18.68 -15.28 4.58
CA GLY A 42 -17.59 -15.36 3.62
C GLY A 42 -17.93 -15.03 2.17
N MET A 43 -19.20 -14.77 1.83
CA MET A 43 -19.55 -14.15 0.55
C MET A 43 -19.15 -12.66 0.52
N ARG A 44 -18.95 -12.10 -0.67
CA ARG A 44 -18.45 -10.73 -0.86
C ARG A 44 -19.39 -9.93 -1.75
N ILE A 45 -19.69 -8.71 -1.33
CA ILE A 45 -20.35 -7.71 -2.19
C ILE A 45 -19.25 -6.97 -2.97
N HIS A 46 -19.27 -7.11 -4.28
CA HIS A 46 -18.37 -6.45 -5.19
C HIS A 46 -19.09 -5.29 -5.87
N VAL A 47 -18.56 -4.08 -5.71
CA VAL A 47 -19.12 -2.86 -6.30
C VAL A 47 -18.23 -2.43 -7.46
N LYS A 48 -18.82 -2.37 -8.66
CA LYS A 48 -18.19 -1.83 -9.86
C LYS A 48 -18.72 -0.43 -10.13
N ASP A 49 -17.81 0.49 -10.41
CA ASP A 49 -18.14 1.83 -10.89
C ASP A 49 -18.44 1.78 -12.39
N VAL A 50 -19.64 2.18 -12.78
CA VAL A 50 -20.05 2.30 -14.19
C VAL A 50 -19.99 3.73 -14.72
N SER A 51 -19.70 4.73 -13.86
CA SER A 51 -19.53 6.12 -14.30
C SER A 51 -18.22 6.33 -15.09
N GLY A 52 -17.18 5.56 -14.74
CA GLY A 52 -15.83 5.74 -15.29
C GLY A 52 -15.07 6.94 -14.71
N GLU A 53 -15.65 7.68 -13.78
CA GLU A 53 -15.03 8.88 -13.19
C GLU A 53 -13.83 8.51 -12.29
N ILE A 54 -13.92 7.41 -11.54
CA ILE A 54 -12.82 6.95 -10.67
C ILE A 54 -11.57 6.61 -11.48
N ALA A 55 -11.71 6.12 -12.72
CA ALA A 55 -10.56 5.73 -13.53
C ALA A 55 -9.58 6.89 -13.75
N SER A 56 -10.08 8.12 -13.84
CA SER A 56 -9.25 9.32 -13.95
C SER A 56 -8.51 9.68 -12.65
N LEU A 57 -9.08 9.38 -11.48
CA LEU A 57 -8.47 9.63 -10.17
C LEU A 57 -7.38 8.60 -9.84
N LEU A 58 -7.50 7.40 -10.40
CA LEU A 58 -6.49 6.35 -10.31
C LEU A 58 -5.34 6.58 -11.30
N ASP A 59 -5.39 7.62 -12.12
CA ASP A 59 -4.30 7.92 -13.04
C ASP A 59 -3.13 8.58 -12.30
N HIS A 60 -2.02 7.84 -12.20
CA HIS A 60 -0.77 8.32 -11.62
C HIS A 60 0.18 8.87 -12.69
N SER A 61 -0.28 8.98 -13.95
CA SER A 61 0.53 9.41 -15.10
C SER A 61 0.88 10.90 -15.11
N VAL A 62 0.40 11.66 -14.12
CA VAL A 62 0.72 13.08 -13.95
C VAL A 62 2.22 13.27 -13.86
N GLU A 63 2.73 14.24 -14.63
CA GLU A 63 4.13 14.63 -14.60
C GLU A 63 4.51 15.12 -13.20
N LYS A 64 5.27 14.29 -12.48
CA LYS A 64 5.73 14.63 -11.14
C LYS A 64 6.75 15.74 -11.25
N TYR A 65 6.43 16.91 -10.69
CA TYR A 65 7.39 17.98 -10.56
C TYR A 65 8.63 17.51 -9.79
N LYS A 66 9.80 17.59 -10.42
CA LYS A 66 11.10 17.39 -9.80
C LYS A 66 11.78 18.74 -9.70
N ILE A 67 11.90 19.24 -8.48
CA ILE A 67 12.78 20.37 -8.19
C ILE A 67 14.23 19.97 -8.43
N SER A 68 15.03 20.87 -9.01
CA SER A 68 16.46 20.59 -9.18
C SER A 68 17.18 20.58 -7.83
N ASP A 69 18.35 19.95 -7.79
CA ASP A 69 19.14 19.91 -6.56
C ASP A 69 19.60 21.31 -6.14
N GLU A 70 19.93 22.16 -7.11
CA GLU A 70 20.35 23.54 -6.89
C GLU A 70 19.20 24.39 -6.34
N GLU A 71 18.01 24.28 -6.92
CA GLU A 71 16.82 25.02 -6.47
C GLU A 71 16.37 24.57 -5.07
N TYR A 72 16.49 23.27 -4.77
CA TYR A 72 16.15 22.72 -3.46
C TYR A 72 17.11 23.21 -2.37
N GLU A 73 18.40 23.39 -2.71
CA GLU A 73 19.43 23.89 -1.79
C GLU A 73 19.21 25.36 -1.38
N GLN A 74 18.61 26.16 -2.27
CA GLN A 74 18.28 27.56 -1.97
C GLN A 74 17.08 27.72 -1.03
N ARG A 75 16.29 26.66 -0.80
CA ARG A 75 15.14 26.71 0.10
C ARG A 75 15.59 26.60 1.56
N SER A 76 15.44 27.69 2.30
CA SER A 76 15.77 27.79 3.72
C SER A 76 15.01 26.82 4.63
N GLU A 77 13.80 26.41 4.23
CA GLU A 77 12.94 25.48 4.99
C GLU A 77 13.00 24.04 4.45
N SER A 78 14.00 23.72 3.63
CA SER A 78 14.14 22.35 3.09
C SER A 78 14.63 21.37 4.16
N VAL A 79 14.28 20.09 3.97
CA VAL A 79 14.77 18.99 4.83
C VAL A 79 16.30 18.90 4.77
N ARG A 80 16.94 19.27 3.65
CA ARG A 80 18.41 19.36 3.56
C ARG A 80 18.99 20.41 4.51
N VAL A 81 18.44 21.63 4.51
CA VAL A 81 18.88 22.70 5.42
C VAL A 81 18.64 22.30 6.88
N TRP A 82 17.48 21.71 7.19
CA TRP A 82 17.18 21.18 8.52
C TRP A 82 18.18 20.09 8.95
N LYS A 83 18.50 19.13 8.07
CA LYS A 83 19.48 18.06 8.34
C LYS A 83 20.89 18.59 8.56
N LYS A 84 21.32 19.59 7.77
CA LYS A 84 22.62 20.28 7.94
C LYS A 84 22.70 20.97 9.29
N LEU A 85 21.66 21.73 9.66
CA LEU A 85 21.59 22.45 10.93
C LEU A 85 21.70 21.51 12.14
N HIS A 86 21.10 20.31 12.06
CA HIS A 86 21.06 19.35 13.16
C HIS A 86 22.17 18.29 13.09
N GLY A 87 23.15 18.42 12.19
CA GLY A 87 24.28 17.48 12.09
C GLY A 87 23.90 16.07 11.63
N PHE A 88 22.75 15.93 10.94
CA PHE A 88 22.32 14.68 10.30
C PHE A 88 22.85 14.53 8.87
N ASP A 89 23.55 15.53 8.34
CA ASP A 89 24.18 15.50 7.01
C ASP A 89 25.61 14.94 7.08
N LYS A 90 25.78 13.81 7.79
CA LYS A 90 27.08 13.13 7.87
C LYS A 90 27.36 12.46 6.54
N GLN A 91 28.46 12.85 5.89
CA GLN A 91 28.96 12.05 4.79
C GLN A 91 29.24 10.63 5.29
N PRO A 92 28.85 9.59 4.53
CA PRO A 92 29.23 8.24 4.86
C PRO A 92 30.75 8.19 4.98
N ASP A 93 31.24 7.65 6.09
CA ASP A 93 32.68 7.43 6.22
C ASP A 93 33.14 6.36 5.21
N GLN A 94 34.46 6.23 5.03
CA GLN A 94 35.02 5.26 4.09
C GLN A 94 34.56 3.82 4.40
N ALA A 95 34.32 3.49 5.68
CA ALA A 95 33.78 2.19 6.08
C ALA A 95 32.37 1.98 5.53
N THR A 96 31.48 2.96 5.71
CA THR A 96 30.10 2.93 5.20
C THR A 96 30.08 2.85 3.67
N MET A 97 30.96 3.59 2.98
CA MET A 97 31.06 3.54 1.52
C MET A 97 31.51 2.15 1.04
N HIS A 98 32.52 1.57 1.70
CA HIS A 98 33.02 0.24 1.38
C HIS A 98 31.96 -0.84 1.65
N ASP A 99 31.20 -0.73 2.74
CA ASP A 99 30.10 -1.66 3.07
C ASP A 99 28.95 -1.61 2.05
N VAL A 100 28.60 -0.42 1.55
CA VAL A 100 27.58 -0.25 0.50
C VAL A 100 28.05 -0.85 -0.83
N GLU A 101 29.31 -0.63 -1.20
CA GLU A 101 29.89 -1.19 -2.43
C GLU A 101 30.00 -2.72 -2.35
N ASN A 102 30.47 -3.24 -1.22
CA ASN A 102 30.50 -4.68 -0.94
C ASN A 102 29.10 -5.29 -0.99
N SER A 103 28.08 -4.61 -0.42
CA SER A 103 26.69 -5.07 -0.47
C SER A 103 26.15 -5.14 -1.91
N LYS A 104 26.48 -4.16 -2.76
CA LYS A 104 26.13 -4.18 -4.19
C LYS A 104 26.81 -5.33 -4.94
N MET A 105 28.11 -5.54 -4.72
CA MET A 105 28.84 -6.64 -5.35
C MET A 105 28.30 -8.00 -4.92
N ILE A 106 27.94 -8.17 -3.64
CA ILE A 106 27.31 -9.38 -3.13
C ILE A 106 25.96 -9.60 -3.81
N ALA A 107 25.13 -8.56 -3.95
CA ALA A 107 23.82 -8.64 -4.61
C ALA A 107 23.92 -9.06 -6.08
N GLU A 108 24.89 -8.54 -6.82
CA GLU A 108 25.16 -8.91 -8.22
C GLU A 108 25.68 -10.36 -8.36
N GLY A 109 26.34 -10.89 -7.33
CA GLY A 109 26.82 -12.26 -7.27
C GLY A 109 25.78 -13.30 -6.84
N ILE A 110 24.54 -12.90 -6.50
CA ILE A 110 23.51 -13.82 -6.01
C ILE A 110 23.02 -14.72 -7.16
N LYS A 111 23.45 -15.99 -7.15
CA LYS A 111 23.03 -17.01 -8.11
C LYS A 111 21.67 -17.65 -7.78
N VAL A 112 21.21 -17.53 -6.53
CA VAL A 112 19.95 -18.13 -6.05
C VAL A 112 19.06 -17.05 -5.44
N LEU A 113 17.98 -16.74 -6.13
CA LEU A 113 16.94 -15.83 -5.69
C LEU A 113 15.94 -16.60 -4.81
N TYR A 114 15.93 -16.34 -3.50
CA TYR A 114 15.02 -17.01 -2.57
C TYR A 114 13.57 -16.54 -2.70
N PHE A 115 13.34 -15.24 -2.91
CA PHE A 115 12.02 -14.65 -3.11
C PHE A 115 12.12 -13.28 -3.81
N THR A 116 11.02 -12.83 -4.41
CA THR A 116 10.84 -11.48 -4.96
C THR A 116 9.83 -10.71 -4.10
N CYS A 117 10.08 -9.41 -3.89
CA CYS A 117 9.18 -8.53 -3.14
C CYS A 117 9.27 -7.09 -3.67
N MET A 118 8.30 -6.24 -3.29
CA MET A 118 8.39 -4.80 -3.54
C MET A 118 9.46 -4.16 -2.64
N ASP A 119 9.98 -2.99 -3.05
CA ASP A 119 10.97 -2.25 -2.26
C ASP A 119 10.46 -2.02 -0.82
N LYS A 120 11.24 -2.46 0.17
CA LYS A 120 10.92 -2.43 1.62
C LYS A 120 9.82 -3.39 2.10
N TYR A 121 9.39 -4.36 1.29
CA TYR A 121 8.37 -5.36 1.65
C TYR A 121 8.95 -6.78 1.82
N GLY A 122 10.26 -6.89 2.08
CA GLY A 122 10.90 -8.18 2.30
C GLY A 122 12.12 -8.10 3.21
N GLY A 123 12.39 -9.20 3.91
CA GLY A 123 13.52 -9.32 4.81
C GLY A 123 13.75 -10.77 5.22
N PHE A 124 14.96 -11.05 5.68
CA PHE A 124 15.30 -12.32 6.31
C PHE A 124 15.26 -12.16 7.82
N VAL A 125 14.52 -13.04 8.51
CA VAL A 125 14.47 -13.08 9.97
C VAL A 125 15.19 -14.35 10.42
N ARG A 126 16.06 -14.25 11.43
CA ARG A 126 16.74 -15.44 11.97
C ARG A 126 15.70 -16.35 12.64
N PRO A 127 15.81 -17.68 12.53
CA PRO A 127 14.83 -18.59 13.13
C PRO A 127 14.57 -18.38 14.62
N GLN A 128 15.59 -17.98 15.39
CA GLN A 128 15.46 -17.67 16.83
C GLN A 128 14.58 -16.44 17.12
N ASP A 129 14.47 -15.53 16.15
CA ASP A 129 13.71 -14.29 16.22
C ASP A 129 12.29 -14.49 15.61
N VAL A 130 11.94 -15.71 15.17
CA VAL A 130 10.62 -16.07 14.63
C VAL A 130 9.85 -16.89 15.66
N LYS A 131 8.73 -16.35 16.13
CA LYS A 131 7.76 -17.11 16.93
C LYS A 131 6.62 -17.56 16.03
N VAL A 132 6.47 -18.87 15.84
CA VAL A 132 5.30 -19.45 15.15
C VAL A 132 4.15 -19.51 16.15
N GLY A 133 2.98 -19.01 15.77
CA GLY A 133 1.80 -18.97 16.62
C GLY A 133 0.58 -18.47 15.86
N ASP A 134 -0.58 -18.64 16.48
CA ASP A 134 -1.84 -18.12 15.98
C ASP A 134 -1.97 -16.66 16.45
N PHE A 135 -1.46 -15.73 15.63
CA PHE A 135 -1.51 -14.31 15.94
C PHE A 135 -2.80 -13.74 15.35
N PRO A 136 -3.77 -13.30 16.17
CA PRO A 136 -4.98 -12.67 15.67
C PRO A 136 -4.60 -11.41 14.87
N PRO A 137 -5.41 -11.02 13.87
CA PRO A 137 -5.18 -9.78 13.13
C PRO A 137 -5.10 -8.62 14.12
N PHE A 138 -4.07 -7.78 13.98
CA PHE A 138 -4.02 -6.53 14.69
C PHE A 138 -5.22 -5.69 14.25
N ILE A 139 -6.20 -5.57 15.13
CA ILE A 139 -7.28 -4.62 14.96
C ILE A 139 -6.64 -3.25 15.21
N CYS A 140 -6.38 -2.50 14.15
CA CYS A 140 -5.89 -1.13 14.21
C CYS A 140 -6.99 -0.17 14.68
N ASP A 141 -7.67 -0.49 15.78
CA ASP A 141 -8.61 0.40 16.44
C ASP A 141 -7.93 0.92 17.71
N ARG A 142 -6.90 1.75 17.50
CA ARG A 142 -6.48 2.68 18.54
C ARG A 142 -6.42 4.04 17.90
N GLU A 143 -7.40 4.84 18.29
CA GLU A 143 -7.51 6.26 18.04
C GLU A 143 -6.12 6.88 17.95
N MET A 144 -5.83 7.43 16.77
CA MET A 144 -4.78 8.40 16.56
C MET A 144 -5.16 9.62 17.40
N GLU A 145 -4.90 9.57 18.72
CA GLU A 145 -4.92 10.74 19.57
C GLU A 145 -3.93 11.72 18.95
N GLU A 146 -4.48 12.84 18.50
CA GLU A 146 -3.77 14.00 17.97
C GLU A 146 -2.56 14.33 18.84
N ILE A 147 -1.38 14.40 18.22
CA ILE A 147 -0.24 15.16 18.75
C ILE A 147 0.10 16.23 17.71
#